data_AF-A0A815WDD4-F1
#
_entry.id   AF-A0A815WDD4-F1
#
_cell.length_a   1.000
_cell.length_b   1.000
_cell.length_c   1.000
_cell.angle_alpha   90.00
_cell.angle_beta   90.00
_cell.angle_gamma   90.00
#
_symmetry.space_group_name_H-M   'P 1'
#
loop_
_entity.id
_entity.type
_entity.pdbx_description
1 polymer ?
#
loop_
_entity_poly.entity_id
_entity_poly.type
_entity_poly.pdbx_seq_one_letter_code
_entity_poly.pdbx_strand_id
1 'polypeptide(L)'
;DISEKQLLKTISTAPLMNNQQNKYINRLITMREKQAEIWKEQLMLETRIHCKFLLQNFDQLEDFISSIDYLPLNNNQKAIEMKNKRYKIIQEAKQYEQQYQNEFIKLEPFFLNNNDNITNATTMLSNIKEHINNRINKLKKDIYVKMASFRKIILQNRQRSSSTKNAIGVSTEPYLDLISNPFDKRQWNYLSLGPPYIRVNQSAIRSKYQQETEIKNQHKDIYSKVENHLTEYPHRIPRNNTIFKQYSHHLLDYLNQSYFTPISYKDQLISREQAHILGSIRRTIKKMDLIIRVTDKGNKFYIGSATEFEQKAETFFSDTNAFMELSYNPFNETLAKVIQLLNTLRGKDLIRKWQYEQMMPDRTTCELAHLYFNPKTHKDGIPVRLIENTIHASTTKISKFLDKTLRPIFDDKCKDTTIIDGASLITELSKYNKGLF
;
A
#
# COMPACT_ATOMS: atom_id res chain seq x y z
N ASP A 1 -28.71 -26.92 -3.21
CA ASP A 1 -30.18 -26.80 -3.07
C ASP A 1 -30.90 -28.14 -2.91
N ILE A 2 -30.58 -29.20 -3.68
CA ILE A 2 -31.22 -30.53 -3.51
C ILE A 2 -30.86 -31.19 -2.16
N SER A 3 -29.59 -31.11 -1.73
CA SER A 3 -29.14 -31.71 -0.45
C SER A 3 -29.69 -30.97 0.79
N GLU A 4 -30.03 -29.68 0.66
CA GLU A 4 -30.50 -28.82 1.75
C GLU A 4 -31.97 -29.10 2.08
N LYS A 5 -32.80 -29.30 1.05
CA LYS A 5 -34.19 -29.74 1.21
C LYS A 5 -34.28 -31.16 1.76
N GLN A 6 -33.37 -32.06 1.38
CA GLN A 6 -33.31 -33.41 1.94
C GLN A 6 -32.93 -33.40 3.42
N LEU A 7 -31.92 -32.62 3.83
CA LEU A 7 -31.51 -32.54 5.23
C LEU A 7 -32.59 -31.93 6.13
N LEU A 8 -33.26 -30.87 5.69
CA LEU A 8 -34.40 -30.26 6.39
C LEU A 8 -35.59 -31.21 6.49
N LYS A 9 -35.83 -32.02 5.44
CA LYS A 9 -36.86 -33.06 5.46
C LYS A 9 -36.50 -34.15 6.48
N THR A 10 -35.25 -34.59 6.54
CA THR A 10 -34.76 -35.58 7.52
C THR A 10 -34.83 -35.07 8.96
N ILE A 11 -34.53 -33.79 9.21
CA ILE A 11 -34.68 -33.16 10.53
C ILE A 11 -36.17 -33.02 10.91
N SER A 12 -37.05 -32.72 9.95
CA SER A 12 -38.48 -32.56 10.16
C SER A 12 -39.25 -33.88 10.30
N THR A 13 -38.68 -35.01 9.86
CA THR A 13 -39.30 -36.34 9.94
C THR A 13 -38.79 -37.20 11.11
N ALA A 14 -37.87 -36.68 11.93
CA ALA A 14 -37.42 -37.37 13.13
C ALA A 14 -38.58 -37.50 14.14
N PRO A 15 -38.85 -38.68 14.73
CA PRO A 15 -40.02 -38.88 15.58
C PRO A 15 -39.94 -38.03 16.86
N LEU A 16 -41.00 -37.23 17.08
CA LEU A 16 -41.35 -36.54 18.33
C LEU A 16 -40.25 -35.67 18.95
N MET A 17 -39.69 -34.73 18.17
CA MET A 17 -39.23 -33.50 18.80
C MET A 17 -40.45 -32.70 19.27
N ASN A 18 -40.53 -32.49 20.58
CA ASN A 18 -41.52 -31.64 21.24
C ASN A 18 -41.52 -30.25 20.54
N ASN A 19 -42.71 -29.64 20.33
CA ASN A 19 -42.91 -28.30 19.74
C ASN A 19 -41.92 -27.24 20.27
N GLN A 20 -41.51 -27.35 21.53
CA GLN A 20 -40.53 -26.52 22.20
C GLN A 20 -39.11 -26.65 21.61
N GLN A 21 -38.65 -27.85 21.27
CA GLN A 21 -37.33 -28.09 20.65
C GLN A 21 -37.27 -27.52 19.22
N ASN A 22 -38.32 -27.72 18.43
CA ASN A 22 -38.43 -27.12 17.09
C ASN A 22 -38.45 -25.58 17.16
N LYS A 23 -39.13 -25.01 18.16
CA LYS A 23 -39.13 -23.56 18.40
C LYS A 23 -37.72 -23.03 18.72
N TYR A 24 -36.93 -23.78 19.50
CA TYR A 24 -35.54 -23.39 19.82
C TYR A 24 -34.60 -23.51 18.62
N ILE A 25 -34.68 -24.58 17.83
CA ILE A 25 -33.85 -24.74 16.63
C ILE A 25 -34.14 -23.64 15.61
N ASN A 26 -35.41 -23.34 15.37
CA ASN A 26 -35.80 -22.24 14.49
C ASN A 26 -35.26 -20.90 15.00
N ARG A 27 -35.25 -20.67 16.33
CA ARG A 27 -34.67 -19.48 16.93
C ARG A 27 -33.15 -19.38 16.67
N LEU A 28 -32.41 -20.47 16.83
CA LEU A 28 -30.97 -20.51 16.53
C LEU A 28 -30.67 -20.23 15.04
N ILE A 29 -31.48 -20.80 14.14
CA ILE A 29 -31.38 -20.54 12.69
C ILE A 29 -31.59 -19.06 12.41
N THR A 30 -32.68 -18.47 12.93
CA THR A 30 -32.96 -17.03 12.76
C THR A 30 -31.85 -16.14 13.31
N MET A 31 -31.23 -16.50 14.45
CA MET A 31 -30.11 -15.75 15.02
C MET A 31 -28.86 -15.78 14.13
N ARG A 32 -28.53 -16.94 13.54
CA ARG A 32 -27.41 -17.06 12.60
C ARG A 32 -27.67 -16.33 11.28
N GLU A 33 -28.92 -16.31 10.80
CA GLU A 33 -29.30 -15.53 9.61
C GLU A 33 -29.13 -14.02 9.84
N LYS A 34 -29.54 -13.51 11.00
CA LYS A 34 -29.31 -12.10 11.36
C LYS A 34 -27.83 -11.77 11.45
N GLN A 35 -27.02 -12.65 12.04
CA GLN A 35 -25.57 -12.45 12.13
C GLN A 35 -24.90 -12.42 10.75
N ALA A 36 -25.35 -13.26 9.82
CA ALA A 36 -24.86 -13.27 8.44
C ALA A 36 -25.15 -11.94 7.71
N GLU A 37 -26.34 -11.36 7.88
CA GLU A 37 -26.67 -10.05 7.32
C GLU A 37 -25.82 -8.93 7.95
N ILE A 38 -25.56 -8.98 9.26
CA ILE A 38 -24.66 -8.02 9.94
C ILE A 38 -23.23 -8.11 9.39
N TRP A 39 -22.69 -9.32 9.17
CA TRP A 39 -21.36 -9.48 8.57
C TRP A 39 -21.29 -8.97 7.13
N LYS A 40 -22.36 -9.17 6.35
CA LYS A 40 -22.49 -8.61 5.00
C LYS A 40 -22.52 -7.08 5.03
N GLU A 41 -23.25 -6.47 5.96
CA GLU A 41 -23.24 -5.02 6.17
C GLU A 41 -21.86 -4.50 6.60
N GLN A 42 -21.19 -5.18 7.53
CA GLN A 42 -19.85 -4.84 7.97
C GLN A 42 -18.86 -4.85 6.81
N LEU A 43 -18.89 -5.91 6.00
CA LEU A 43 -18.00 -6.06 4.85
C LEU A 43 -18.26 -4.99 3.79
N MET A 44 -19.53 -4.66 3.53
CA MET A 44 -19.91 -3.56 2.63
C MET A 44 -19.39 -2.23 3.16
N LEU A 45 -19.47 -1.98 4.47
CA LEU A 45 -18.95 -0.77 5.08
C LEU A 45 -17.42 -0.71 5.06
N GLU A 46 -16.72 -1.82 5.33
CA GLU A 46 -15.26 -1.89 5.26
C GLU A 46 -14.75 -1.68 3.83
N THR A 47 -15.48 -2.21 2.85
CA THR A 47 -15.24 -1.93 1.42
C THR A 47 -15.43 -0.44 1.11
N ARG A 48 -16.49 0.20 1.62
CA ARG A 48 -16.72 1.66 1.47
C ARG A 48 -15.57 2.49 2.08
N ILE A 49 -15.10 2.10 3.26
CA ILE A 49 -14.00 2.79 3.98
C ILE A 49 -12.67 2.60 3.24
N HIS A 50 -12.31 1.37 2.86
CA HIS A 50 -11.02 1.05 2.24
C HIS A 50 -10.91 1.53 0.78
N CYS A 51 -12.03 1.62 0.06
CA CYS A 51 -12.02 2.06 -1.33
C CYS A 51 -11.90 3.58 -1.52
N LYS A 52 -11.83 4.39 -0.45
CA LYS A 52 -11.92 5.87 -0.46
C LYS A 52 -13.07 6.34 -1.36
N PHE A 53 -14.27 6.41 -0.77
CA PHE A 53 -15.52 6.88 -1.38
C PHE A 53 -16.09 5.99 -2.48
N LEU A 54 -16.79 4.92 -2.09
CA LEU A 54 -17.98 4.55 -2.85
C LEU A 54 -19.02 5.65 -2.59
N LEU A 55 -19.33 6.43 -3.64
CA LEU A 55 -20.37 7.44 -3.63
C LEU A 55 -21.71 6.82 -3.21
N GLN A 56 -22.49 7.55 -2.40
CA GLN A 56 -23.79 7.15 -1.85
C GLN A 56 -24.89 7.00 -2.92
N ASN A 57 -24.52 7.18 -4.20
CA ASN A 57 -25.36 7.23 -5.39
C ASN A 57 -25.89 5.86 -5.85
N PHE A 58 -25.96 4.88 -4.94
CA PHE A 58 -26.52 3.55 -5.24
C PHE A 58 -27.89 3.31 -4.60
N ASP A 59 -28.47 4.31 -3.93
CA ASP A 59 -29.77 4.15 -3.27
C ASP A 59 -30.94 4.89 -3.96
N GLN A 60 -30.75 5.71 -5.01
CA GLN A 60 -31.86 6.38 -5.71
C GLN A 60 -31.60 6.57 -7.22
N LEU A 61 -32.30 5.78 -8.05
CA LEU A 61 -32.42 5.96 -9.51
C LEU A 61 -33.53 6.96 -9.87
N GLU A 62 -34.21 7.59 -8.89
CA GLU A 62 -35.42 8.39 -9.15
C GLU A 62 -35.18 9.91 -9.00
N ASP A 63 -34.25 10.32 -8.14
CA ASP A 63 -33.96 11.75 -7.91
C ASP A 63 -32.78 12.29 -8.75
N PHE A 64 -32.07 11.42 -9.49
CA PHE A 64 -30.96 11.79 -10.39
C PHE A 64 -31.39 12.69 -11.57
N ILE A 65 -32.68 12.96 -11.75
CA ILE A 65 -33.17 13.82 -12.84
C ILE A 65 -33.61 15.21 -12.35
N SER A 66 -33.81 15.47 -11.06
CA SER A 66 -34.29 16.78 -10.58
C SER A 66 -33.32 17.47 -9.63
N SER A 67 -32.57 18.42 -10.20
CA SER A 67 -31.83 19.54 -9.57
C SER A 67 -30.39 19.27 -9.10
N ILE A 68 -29.47 19.75 -9.94
CA ILE A 68 -28.06 19.97 -9.64
C ILE A 68 -27.95 21.25 -8.79
N ASP A 69 -27.21 21.20 -7.69
CA ASP A 69 -26.46 22.35 -7.16
C ASP A 69 -25.24 21.88 -6.34
N TYR A 70 -24.10 22.57 -6.54
CA TYR A 70 -22.80 22.29 -5.91
C TYR A 70 -22.61 23.10 -4.61
N LEU A 71 -21.97 22.52 -3.57
CA LEU A 71 -20.91 23.10 -2.69
C LEU A 71 -20.59 22.16 -1.49
N PRO A 72 -19.45 22.35 -0.76
CA PRO A 72 -18.64 21.27 -0.20
C PRO A 72 -18.96 20.95 1.26
N LEU A 73 -19.08 19.66 1.58
CA LEU A 73 -19.28 19.19 2.95
C LEU A 73 -18.07 18.40 3.46
N ASN A 74 -17.38 19.04 4.39
CA ASN A 74 -16.38 18.60 5.37
C ASN A 74 -16.17 17.06 5.51
N ASN A 75 -15.04 16.56 4.97
CA ASN A 75 -14.68 15.14 4.95
C ASN A 75 -14.48 14.48 6.34
N ASN A 76 -14.25 15.27 7.40
CA ASN A 76 -13.97 14.72 8.73
C ASN A 76 -15.22 14.21 9.46
N GLN A 77 -16.37 14.87 9.30
CA GLN A 77 -17.61 14.49 9.99
C GLN A 77 -18.18 13.20 9.42
N LYS A 78 -18.17 13.04 8.08
CA LYS A 78 -18.54 11.79 7.40
C LYS A 78 -17.61 10.62 7.75
N ALA A 79 -16.32 10.88 7.94
CA ALA A 79 -15.38 9.86 8.38
C ALA A 79 -15.66 9.38 9.81
N ILE A 80 -16.03 10.30 10.71
CA ILE A 80 -16.44 9.99 12.09
C ILE A 80 -17.75 9.20 12.09
N GLU A 81 -18.75 9.60 11.30
CA GLU A 81 -20.02 8.87 11.16
C GLU A 81 -19.81 7.44 10.63
N MET A 82 -18.97 7.26 9.62
CA MET A 82 -18.66 5.92 9.09
C MET A 82 -17.91 5.04 10.11
N LYS A 83 -17.00 5.62 10.90
CA LYS A 83 -16.35 4.90 12.02
C LYS A 83 -17.36 4.50 13.09
N ASN A 84 -18.28 5.39 13.45
CA ASN A 84 -19.33 5.11 14.44
C ASN A 84 -20.30 4.03 13.94
N LYS A 85 -20.70 4.07 12.66
CA LYS A 85 -21.50 3.02 12.04
C LYS A 85 -20.77 1.67 12.03
N ARG A 86 -19.46 1.66 11.77
CA ARG A 86 -18.63 0.43 11.84
C ARG A 86 -18.60 -0.14 13.25
N TYR A 87 -18.37 0.72 14.24
CA TYR A 87 -18.37 0.31 15.63
C TYR A 87 -19.71 -0.30 16.04
N LYS A 88 -20.84 0.33 15.68
CA LYS A 88 -22.18 -0.18 15.97
C LYS A 88 -22.42 -1.57 15.38
N ILE A 89 -22.11 -1.77 14.10
CA ILE A 89 -22.28 -3.07 13.42
C ILE A 89 -21.41 -4.16 14.07
N ILE A 90 -20.18 -3.84 14.46
CA ILE A 90 -19.30 -4.78 15.17
C ILE A 90 -19.87 -5.15 16.54
N GLN A 91 -20.42 -4.18 17.28
CA GLN A 91 -21.04 -4.45 18.58
C GLN A 91 -22.30 -5.31 18.43
N GLU A 92 -23.15 -5.04 17.45
CA GLU A 92 -24.32 -5.87 17.14
C GLU A 92 -23.90 -7.30 16.78
N ALA A 93 -22.86 -7.47 15.94
CA ALA A 93 -22.33 -8.79 15.60
C ALA A 93 -21.85 -9.58 16.83
N LYS A 94 -21.15 -8.90 17.75
CA LYS A 94 -20.67 -9.49 19.02
C LYS A 94 -21.82 -9.88 19.94
N GLN A 95 -22.83 -9.01 20.05
CA GLN A 95 -24.03 -9.29 20.84
C GLN A 95 -24.79 -10.51 20.30
N TYR A 96 -24.96 -10.64 18.99
CA TYR A 96 -25.60 -11.80 18.38
C TYR A 96 -24.81 -13.10 18.56
N GLU A 97 -23.47 -13.06 18.45
CA GLU A 97 -22.63 -14.23 18.75
C GLU A 97 -22.80 -14.65 20.23
N GLN A 98 -22.76 -13.70 21.17
CA GLN A 98 -22.94 -14.00 22.58
C GLN A 98 -24.33 -14.56 22.89
N GLN A 99 -25.38 -14.00 22.30
CA GLN A 99 -26.74 -14.55 22.44
C GLN A 99 -26.83 -15.96 21.86
N TYR A 100 -26.20 -16.22 20.71
CA TYR A 100 -26.16 -17.56 20.11
C TYR A 100 -25.48 -18.55 21.04
N GLN A 101 -24.31 -18.21 21.59
CA GLN A 101 -23.58 -19.09 22.52
C GLN A 101 -24.42 -19.38 23.76
N ASN A 102 -25.08 -18.37 24.33
CA ASN A 102 -25.94 -18.53 25.51
C ASN A 102 -27.16 -19.43 25.23
N GLU A 103 -27.82 -19.29 24.08
CA GLU A 103 -28.96 -20.15 23.70
C GLU A 103 -28.50 -21.57 23.33
N PHE A 104 -27.30 -21.72 22.77
CA PHE A 104 -26.71 -23.02 22.45
C PHE A 104 -26.36 -23.80 23.73
N ILE A 105 -25.73 -23.16 24.72
CA ILE A 105 -25.42 -23.75 26.03
C ILE A 105 -26.69 -24.21 26.75
N LYS A 106 -27.80 -23.47 26.63
CA LYS A 106 -29.09 -23.87 27.22
C LYS A 106 -29.68 -25.13 26.60
N LEU A 107 -29.32 -25.47 25.36
CA LEU A 107 -29.82 -26.66 24.67
C LEU A 107 -29.04 -27.92 25.01
N GLU A 108 -27.77 -27.78 25.38
CA GLU A 108 -26.88 -28.90 25.69
C GLU A 108 -27.43 -29.84 26.78
N PRO A 109 -28.03 -29.37 27.90
CA PRO A 109 -28.63 -30.24 28.91
C PRO A 109 -29.91 -30.97 28.44
N PHE A 110 -30.69 -30.37 27.53
CA PHE A 110 -31.93 -30.98 27.03
C PHE A 110 -31.67 -32.22 26.17
N PHE A 111 -30.49 -32.31 25.54
CA PHE A 111 -30.08 -33.48 24.77
C PHE A 111 -29.38 -34.54 25.64
N LEU A 112 -28.78 -34.14 26.76
CA LEU A 112 -28.04 -35.03 27.66
C LEU A 112 -28.92 -35.73 28.71
N ASN A 113 -30.06 -35.15 29.10
CA ASN A 113 -30.91 -35.70 30.17
C ASN A 113 -31.95 -36.77 29.74
N ASN A 114 -32.08 -37.07 28.44
CA ASN A 114 -32.94 -38.17 27.97
C ASN A 114 -32.09 -39.43 27.73
N ASN A 115 -31.91 -40.23 28.80
CA ASN A 115 -30.98 -41.36 28.84
C ASN A 115 -31.27 -42.52 27.87
N ASP A 116 -32.47 -42.63 27.29
CA ASP A 116 -32.82 -43.80 26.47
C ASP A 116 -32.42 -43.69 24.99
N ASN A 117 -31.77 -42.58 24.56
CA ASN A 117 -31.44 -42.37 23.15
C ASN A 117 -30.21 -41.47 22.90
N ILE A 118 -29.17 -41.60 23.72
CA ILE A 118 -27.92 -40.79 23.66
C ILE A 118 -27.25 -40.83 22.27
N THR A 119 -27.25 -41.99 21.61
CA THR A 119 -26.67 -42.16 20.27
C THR A 119 -27.39 -41.32 19.21
N ASN A 120 -28.73 -41.23 19.31
CA ASN A 120 -29.56 -40.45 18.40
C ASN A 120 -29.39 -38.94 18.65
N ALA A 121 -29.31 -38.50 19.91
CA ALA A 121 -29.08 -37.10 20.26
C ALA A 121 -27.70 -36.61 19.78
N THR A 122 -26.65 -37.43 19.95
CA THR A 122 -25.29 -37.10 19.49
C THR A 122 -25.23 -36.98 17.97
N THR A 123 -25.87 -37.92 17.26
CA THR A 123 -25.97 -37.91 15.80
C THR A 123 -26.72 -36.67 15.31
N MET A 124 -27.82 -36.30 15.97
CA MET A 124 -28.59 -35.10 15.65
C MET A 124 -27.78 -33.81 15.87
N LEU A 125 -27.05 -33.70 16.97
CA LEU A 125 -26.19 -32.55 17.26
C LEU A 125 -25.06 -32.42 16.22
N SER A 126 -24.49 -33.55 15.80
CA SER A 126 -23.50 -33.60 14.71
C SER A 126 -24.10 -33.09 13.39
N ASN A 127 -25.29 -33.56 13.03
CA ASN A 127 -25.99 -33.14 11.82
C ASN A 127 -26.32 -31.64 11.83
N ILE A 128 -26.71 -31.08 12.98
CA ILE A 128 -26.95 -29.64 13.15
C ILE A 128 -25.64 -28.85 12.98
N LYS A 129 -24.54 -29.29 13.61
CA LYS A 129 -23.22 -28.65 13.45
C LYS A 129 -22.75 -28.68 11.99
N GLU A 130 -22.92 -29.82 11.32
CA GLU A 130 -22.56 -29.97 9.91
C GLU A 130 -23.40 -29.06 9.01
N HIS A 131 -24.71 -28.98 9.23
CA HIS A 131 -25.61 -28.07 8.51
C HIS A 131 -25.17 -26.61 8.65
N ILE A 132 -24.87 -26.18 9.88
CA ILE A 132 -24.40 -24.82 10.17
C ILE A 132 -23.08 -24.54 9.45
N ASN A 133 -22.11 -25.47 9.51
CA ASN A 133 -20.82 -25.32 8.84
C ASN A 133 -20.97 -25.22 7.31
N ASN A 134 -21.83 -26.06 6.71
CA ASN A 134 -22.11 -26.02 5.28
C ASN A 134 -22.73 -24.68 4.85
N ARG A 135 -23.66 -24.14 5.64
CA ARG A 135 -24.30 -22.85 5.37
C ARG A 135 -23.33 -21.68 5.53
N ILE A 136 -22.44 -21.71 6.52
CA ILE A 136 -21.33 -20.74 6.68
C ILE A 136 -20.40 -20.77 5.46
N ASN A 137 -20.03 -21.95 4.99
CA ASN A 137 -19.14 -22.09 3.84
C ASN A 137 -19.80 -21.60 2.54
N LYS A 138 -21.10 -21.87 2.35
CA LYS A 138 -21.91 -21.31 1.25
C LYS A 138 -21.90 -19.78 1.29
N LEU A 139 -22.17 -19.19 2.46
CA LEU A 139 -22.14 -17.74 2.65
C LEU A 139 -20.77 -17.12 2.36
N LYS A 140 -19.68 -17.74 2.85
CA LYS A 140 -18.30 -17.31 2.54
C LYS A 140 -18.03 -17.30 1.03
N LYS A 141 -18.48 -18.35 0.33
CA LYS A 141 -18.34 -18.46 -1.13
C LYS A 141 -19.15 -17.39 -1.86
N ASP A 142 -20.39 -17.15 -1.45
CA ASP A 142 -21.25 -16.11 -2.04
C ASP A 142 -20.69 -14.71 -1.83
N ILE A 143 -20.15 -14.44 -0.63
CA ILE A 143 -19.40 -13.22 -0.33
C ILE A 143 -18.20 -13.09 -1.26
N TYR A 144 -17.39 -14.13 -1.40
CA TYR A 144 -16.20 -14.10 -2.26
C TYR A 144 -16.54 -13.82 -3.73
N VAL A 145 -17.58 -14.46 -4.27
CA VAL A 145 -18.07 -14.24 -5.64
C VAL A 145 -18.58 -12.81 -5.81
N LYS A 146 -19.41 -12.32 -4.87
CA LYS A 146 -19.89 -10.93 -4.90
C LYS A 146 -18.74 -9.93 -4.79
N MET A 147 -17.73 -10.19 -3.95
CA MET A 147 -16.54 -9.36 -3.85
C MET A 147 -15.75 -9.30 -5.16
N ALA A 148 -15.62 -10.42 -5.88
CA ALA A 148 -14.96 -10.42 -7.19
C ALA A 148 -15.73 -9.55 -8.20
N SER A 149 -17.06 -9.63 -8.22
CA SER A 149 -17.93 -8.75 -9.00
C SER A 149 -17.77 -7.27 -8.61
N PHE A 150 -17.85 -6.95 -7.32
CA PHE A 150 -17.67 -5.59 -6.82
C PHE A 150 -16.29 -5.02 -7.15
N ARG A 151 -15.22 -5.80 -6.98
CA ARG A 151 -13.86 -5.40 -7.37
C ARG A 151 -13.78 -5.08 -8.87
N LYS A 152 -14.39 -5.92 -9.72
CA LYS A 152 -14.45 -5.70 -11.17
C LYS A 152 -15.18 -4.39 -11.51
N ILE A 153 -16.32 -4.13 -10.87
CA ILE A 153 -17.10 -2.91 -11.05
C ILE A 153 -16.32 -1.68 -10.55
N ILE A 154 -15.68 -1.76 -9.38
CA ILE A 154 -14.84 -0.67 -8.84
C ILE A 154 -13.68 -0.35 -9.78
N LEU A 155 -13.00 -1.37 -10.32
CA LEU A 155 -11.92 -1.18 -11.28
C LEU A 155 -12.43 -0.54 -12.58
N GLN A 156 -13.58 -0.99 -13.10
CA GLN A 156 -14.22 -0.40 -14.27
C GLN A 156 -14.69 1.05 -14.03
N ASN A 157 -15.20 1.35 -12.84
CA ASN A 157 -15.67 2.69 -12.48
C ASN A 157 -14.50 3.64 -12.20
N ARG A 158 -13.38 3.17 -11.63
CA ARG A 158 -12.12 3.95 -11.56
C ARG A 158 -11.58 4.26 -12.96
N GLN A 159 -11.73 3.32 -13.90
CA GLN A 159 -11.35 3.53 -15.30
C GLN A 159 -12.27 4.54 -16.02
N ARG A 160 -13.52 4.68 -15.60
CA ARG A 160 -14.54 5.54 -16.25
C ARG A 160 -14.79 6.88 -15.56
N SER A 161 -14.50 6.98 -14.27
CA SER A 161 -14.77 8.19 -13.49
C SER A 161 -13.74 9.27 -13.78
N SER A 162 -14.18 10.29 -14.53
CA SER A 162 -13.49 11.57 -14.68
C SER A 162 -13.32 12.31 -13.35
N SER A 163 -14.14 12.03 -12.32
CA SER A 163 -14.06 12.72 -11.02
C SER A 163 -12.97 12.16 -10.10
N THR A 164 -12.53 10.91 -10.27
CA THR A 164 -11.30 10.42 -9.62
C THR A 164 -10.04 11.11 -10.13
N LYS A 165 -10.10 11.83 -11.28
CA LYS A 165 -9.00 12.68 -11.75
C LYS A 165 -8.77 13.92 -10.87
N ASN A 166 -9.77 14.33 -10.08
CA ASN A 166 -9.70 15.55 -9.27
C ASN A 166 -9.70 15.28 -7.75
N ALA A 167 -10.04 14.06 -7.29
CA ALA A 167 -10.27 13.77 -5.87
C ALA A 167 -9.07 13.20 -5.09
N ILE A 168 -7.98 12.81 -5.76
CA ILE A 168 -6.66 12.75 -5.13
C ILE A 168 -6.08 14.14 -5.36
N GLY A 169 -5.96 14.94 -4.29
CA GLY A 169 -5.54 16.35 -4.32
C GLY A 169 -4.09 16.58 -4.76
N VAL A 170 -3.73 16.09 -5.95
CA VAL A 170 -2.54 16.43 -6.71
C VAL A 170 -3.10 16.83 -8.07
N SER A 171 -3.13 18.14 -8.36
CA SER A 171 -3.21 18.57 -9.75
C SER A 171 -2.00 17.95 -10.45
N THR A 172 -2.26 16.91 -11.26
CA THR A 172 -1.26 16.02 -11.85
C THR A 172 -0.59 16.60 -13.09
N GLU A 173 -1.05 17.74 -13.58
CA GLU A 173 -0.47 18.36 -14.76
C GLU A 173 0.97 18.84 -14.46
N PRO A 174 1.93 18.54 -15.35
CA PRO A 174 3.26 19.10 -15.25
C PRO A 174 3.18 20.62 -15.27
N TYR A 175 4.04 21.26 -14.48
CA TYR A 175 4.30 22.68 -14.60
C TYR A 175 5.09 22.91 -15.89
N LEU A 176 4.50 23.67 -16.81
CA LEU A 176 5.12 24.04 -18.08
C LEU A 176 5.73 25.43 -17.95
N ASP A 177 7.06 25.50 -17.95
CA ASP A 177 7.84 26.74 -18.01
C ASP A 177 8.32 26.95 -19.44
N LEU A 178 7.36 27.13 -20.36
CA LEU A 178 7.56 27.38 -21.78
C LEU A 178 6.43 28.29 -22.29
N ILE A 179 6.72 29.07 -23.33
CA ILE A 179 5.72 29.96 -23.98
C ILE A 179 4.54 29.16 -24.54
N SER A 180 4.78 27.93 -25.01
CA SER A 180 3.75 27.07 -25.58
C SER A 180 4.03 25.61 -25.26
N ASN A 181 2.98 24.80 -25.13
CA ASN A 181 3.09 23.36 -24.93
C ASN A 181 3.61 22.67 -26.20
N PRO A 182 4.82 22.06 -26.16
CA PRO A 182 5.38 21.40 -27.33
C PRO A 182 4.81 19.99 -27.55
N PHE A 183 4.01 19.50 -26.60
CA PHE A 183 3.46 18.15 -26.62
C PHE A 183 2.06 18.14 -27.21
N ASP A 184 1.77 17.16 -28.06
CA ASP A 184 0.41 16.91 -28.51
C ASP A 184 -0.49 16.46 -27.34
N LYS A 185 -1.80 16.45 -27.56
CA LYS A 185 -2.80 16.09 -26.54
C LYS A 185 -2.56 14.70 -25.92
N ARG A 186 -2.08 13.72 -26.70
CA ARG A 186 -1.81 12.36 -26.19
C ARG A 186 -0.55 12.33 -25.33
N GLN A 187 0.52 12.98 -25.79
CA GLN A 187 1.78 13.11 -25.06
C GLN A 187 1.58 13.87 -23.75
N TRP A 188 0.86 14.99 -23.77
CA TRP A 188 0.56 15.81 -22.59
C TRP A 188 -0.27 15.05 -21.56
N ASN A 189 -1.30 14.32 -22.01
CA ASN A 189 -2.07 13.45 -21.14
C ASN A 189 -1.21 12.36 -20.49
N TYR A 190 -0.26 11.80 -21.24
CA TYR A 190 0.66 10.78 -20.73
C TYR A 190 1.63 11.36 -19.69
N LEU A 191 2.14 12.57 -19.90
CA LEU A 191 3.01 13.26 -18.94
C LEU A 191 2.25 13.64 -17.66
N SER A 192 0.98 14.01 -17.78
CA SER A 192 0.15 14.42 -16.65
C SER A 192 -0.35 13.23 -15.85
N LEU A 193 -0.94 12.24 -16.50
CA LEU A 193 -1.61 11.13 -15.81
C LEU A 193 -0.71 9.91 -15.65
N GLY A 194 0.48 9.92 -16.24
CA GLY A 194 1.31 8.75 -16.42
C GLY A 194 0.72 7.78 -17.44
N PRO A 195 1.35 6.60 -17.63
CA PRO A 195 0.75 5.52 -18.40
C PRO A 195 -0.65 5.21 -17.85
N PRO A 196 -1.70 5.18 -18.68
CA PRO A 196 -3.05 4.81 -18.25
C PRO A 196 -3.12 3.36 -17.75
N TYR A 197 -2.04 2.59 -17.98
CA TYR A 197 -1.95 1.19 -17.67
C TYR A 197 -0.51 0.76 -17.39
N ILE A 198 -0.20 0.44 -16.14
CA ILE A 198 1.01 -0.30 -15.74
C ILE A 198 0.58 -1.75 -15.53
N ARG A 199 0.79 -2.63 -16.52
CA ARG A 199 0.44 -4.05 -16.39
C ARG A 199 1.47 -4.76 -15.53
N VAL A 200 0.99 -5.66 -14.67
CA VAL A 200 1.81 -6.75 -14.14
C VAL A 200 2.29 -7.58 -15.35
N ASN A 201 3.59 -7.86 -15.47
CA ASN A 201 4.22 -8.54 -16.61
C ASN A 201 4.51 -7.68 -17.88
N GLN A 202 5.05 -6.46 -17.71
CA GLN A 202 5.67 -5.72 -18.83
C GLN A 202 6.89 -6.45 -19.42
N SER A 203 7.47 -7.39 -18.68
CA SER A 203 8.58 -8.22 -19.12
C SER A 203 8.23 -9.09 -20.33
N ALA A 204 6.98 -9.52 -20.51
CA ALA A 204 6.54 -10.28 -21.68
C ALA A 204 6.76 -9.57 -23.04
N ILE A 205 6.97 -8.24 -23.03
CA ILE A 205 7.25 -7.45 -24.24
C ILE A 205 8.74 -7.43 -24.59
N ARG A 206 9.61 -7.77 -23.63
CA ARG A 206 11.07 -7.79 -23.77
C ARG A 206 11.51 -8.98 -24.62
N SER A 207 12.73 -8.94 -25.15
CA SER A 207 13.27 -10.10 -25.86
C SER A 207 13.42 -11.29 -24.91
N LYS A 208 13.36 -12.51 -25.44
CA LYS A 208 13.54 -13.74 -24.64
C LYS A 208 14.85 -13.69 -23.82
N TYR A 209 15.94 -13.24 -24.42
CA TYR A 209 17.23 -13.08 -23.75
C TYR A 209 17.17 -12.09 -22.57
N GLN A 210 16.49 -10.95 -22.73
CA GLN A 210 16.30 -9.98 -21.64
C GLN A 210 15.44 -10.57 -20.52
N GLN A 211 14.36 -11.28 -20.87
CA GLN A 211 13.50 -11.96 -19.89
C GLN A 211 14.30 -12.99 -19.07
N GLU A 212 15.09 -13.84 -19.72
CA GLU A 212 15.94 -14.83 -19.05
C GLU A 212 16.97 -14.18 -18.12
N THR A 213 17.60 -13.09 -18.58
CA THR A 213 18.56 -12.33 -17.78
C THR A 213 17.91 -11.74 -16.52
N GLU A 214 16.71 -11.18 -16.67
CA GLU A 214 15.96 -10.60 -15.56
C GLU A 214 15.44 -11.64 -14.58
N ILE A 215 14.94 -12.78 -15.08
CA ILE A 215 14.54 -13.92 -14.25
C ILE A 215 15.73 -14.38 -13.42
N LYS A 216 16.90 -14.56 -14.03
CA LYS A 216 18.13 -14.96 -13.33
C LYS A 216 18.52 -13.95 -12.24
N ASN A 217 18.45 -12.66 -12.54
CA ASN A 217 18.81 -11.61 -11.58
C ASN A 217 17.81 -11.49 -10.43
N GLN A 218 16.50 -11.53 -10.72
CA GLN A 218 15.45 -11.47 -9.70
C GLN A 218 15.43 -12.74 -8.85
N HIS A 219 15.60 -13.91 -9.47
CA HIS A 219 15.71 -15.16 -8.75
C HIS A 219 16.85 -15.10 -7.74
N LYS A 220 18.05 -14.71 -8.18
CA LYS A 220 19.22 -14.56 -7.31
C LYS A 220 18.96 -13.57 -6.17
N ASP A 221 18.43 -12.39 -6.46
CA ASP A 221 18.18 -11.34 -5.46
C ASP A 221 17.17 -11.79 -4.40
N ILE A 222 16.01 -12.29 -4.84
CA ILE A 222 14.94 -12.75 -3.95
C ILE A 222 15.40 -13.97 -3.15
N TYR A 223 16.02 -14.95 -3.81
CA TYR A 223 16.53 -16.15 -3.16
C TYR A 223 17.54 -15.80 -2.07
N SER A 224 18.56 -14.99 -2.38
CA SER A 224 19.58 -14.59 -1.39
C SER A 224 18.98 -13.82 -0.22
N LYS A 225 17.99 -12.95 -0.44
CA LYS A 225 17.30 -12.24 0.66
C LYS A 225 16.54 -13.18 1.58
N VAL A 226 15.79 -14.13 1.02
CA VAL A 226 15.03 -15.11 1.82
C VAL A 226 15.95 -16.09 2.52
N GLU A 227 16.99 -16.59 1.85
CA GLU A 227 18.00 -17.47 2.44
C GLU A 227 18.70 -16.79 3.61
N ASN A 228 19.16 -15.55 3.43
CA ASN A 228 19.80 -14.79 4.52
C ASN A 228 18.83 -14.57 5.69
N HIS A 229 17.59 -14.14 5.42
CA HIS A 229 16.60 -13.90 6.47
C HIS A 229 16.27 -15.17 7.29
N LEU A 230 16.16 -16.33 6.64
CA LEU A 230 15.82 -17.59 7.30
C LEU A 230 17.02 -18.26 7.97
N THR A 231 18.24 -17.99 7.50
CA THR A 231 19.48 -18.49 8.13
C THR A 231 19.91 -17.65 9.32
N GLU A 232 19.52 -16.37 9.35
CA GLU A 232 19.73 -15.45 10.45
C GLU A 232 18.75 -15.68 11.61
N TYR A 233 19.00 -15.00 12.74
CA TYR A 233 18.12 -15.02 13.91
C TYR A 233 16.79 -14.33 13.57
N PRO A 234 15.62 -14.89 13.99
CA PRO A 234 15.43 -15.97 14.96
C PRO A 234 15.31 -17.37 14.36
N HIS A 235 15.30 -17.52 13.02
CA HIS A 235 14.88 -18.75 12.37
C HIS A 235 15.97 -19.83 12.30
N ARG A 236 17.24 -19.45 12.09
CA ARG A 236 18.42 -20.34 12.10
C ARG A 236 18.28 -21.61 11.25
N ILE A 237 17.59 -21.54 10.11
CA ILE A 237 17.44 -22.69 9.21
C ILE A 237 18.79 -22.97 8.53
N PRO A 238 19.33 -24.19 8.57
CA PRO A 238 20.59 -24.53 7.91
C PRO A 238 20.51 -24.33 6.39
N ARG A 239 21.54 -23.73 5.76
CA ARG A 239 21.57 -23.47 4.30
C ARG A 239 21.44 -24.72 3.44
N ASN A 240 21.84 -25.88 3.94
CA ASN A 240 21.72 -27.16 3.26
C ASN A 240 20.32 -27.79 3.40
N ASN A 241 19.38 -27.15 4.08
CA ASN A 241 18.03 -27.65 4.24
C ASN A 241 17.31 -27.74 2.89
N THR A 242 16.61 -28.85 2.65
CA THR A 242 15.89 -29.13 1.40
C THR A 242 14.83 -28.06 1.06
N ILE A 243 14.33 -27.34 2.06
CA ILE A 243 13.39 -26.22 1.89
C ILE A 243 13.94 -25.14 0.96
N PHE A 244 15.25 -24.83 1.01
CA PHE A 244 15.86 -23.82 0.16
C PHE A 244 15.91 -24.27 -1.30
N LYS A 245 16.22 -25.55 -1.54
CA LYS A 245 16.18 -26.13 -2.89
C LYS A 245 14.77 -26.12 -3.47
N GLN A 246 13.76 -26.49 -2.67
CA GLN A 246 12.35 -26.44 -3.07
C GLN A 246 11.89 -25.01 -3.35
N TYR A 247 12.23 -24.07 -2.46
CA TYR A 247 11.90 -22.66 -2.64
C TYR A 247 12.54 -22.08 -3.90
N SER A 248 13.83 -22.36 -4.13
CA SER A 248 14.54 -21.92 -5.33
C SER A 248 13.86 -22.40 -6.61
N HIS A 249 13.43 -23.67 -6.64
CA HIS A 249 12.72 -24.24 -7.79
C HIS A 249 11.35 -23.58 -7.99
N HIS A 250 10.52 -23.50 -6.95
CA HIS A 250 9.20 -22.86 -7.04
C HIS A 250 9.28 -21.38 -7.42
N LEU A 251 10.28 -20.66 -6.92
CA LEU A 251 10.52 -19.27 -7.29
C LEU A 251 10.88 -19.15 -8.76
N LEU A 252 11.76 -20.02 -9.27
CA LEU A 252 12.15 -20.02 -10.68
C LEU A 252 10.95 -20.35 -11.57
N ASP A 253 10.15 -21.35 -11.21
CA ASP A 253 8.93 -21.70 -11.94
C ASP A 253 7.93 -20.55 -11.95
N TYR A 254 7.71 -19.91 -10.80
CA TYR A 254 6.84 -18.74 -10.69
C TYR A 254 7.32 -17.58 -11.57
N LEU A 255 8.63 -17.28 -11.55
CA LEU A 255 9.21 -16.21 -12.38
C LEU A 255 9.12 -16.54 -13.87
N ASN A 256 9.45 -17.77 -14.26
CA ASN A 256 9.30 -18.23 -15.64
C ASN A 256 7.84 -18.10 -16.10
N GLN A 257 6.90 -18.61 -15.31
CA GLN A 257 5.48 -18.52 -15.62
C GLN A 257 5.04 -17.05 -15.70
N SER A 258 5.48 -16.22 -14.76
CA SER A 258 5.15 -14.80 -14.74
C SER A 258 5.68 -14.05 -15.94
N TYR A 259 6.90 -14.34 -16.41
CA TYR A 259 7.55 -13.63 -17.53
C TYR A 259 7.13 -14.15 -18.90
N PHE A 260 6.97 -15.47 -19.04
CA PHE A 260 6.67 -16.11 -20.33
C PHE A 260 5.16 -16.30 -20.57
N THR A 261 4.29 -16.02 -19.59
CA THR A 261 2.84 -16.01 -19.84
C THR A 261 2.53 -15.00 -20.96
N PRO A 262 1.95 -15.46 -22.09
CA PRO A 262 1.63 -14.57 -23.20
C PRO A 262 0.66 -13.47 -22.75
N ILE A 263 0.98 -12.23 -23.08
CA ILE A 263 0.05 -11.11 -22.93
C ILE A 263 -1.01 -11.18 -24.03
N SER A 264 -2.24 -10.80 -23.69
CA SER A 264 -3.35 -10.78 -24.66
C SER A 264 -3.01 -9.88 -25.86
N TYR A 265 -3.61 -10.13 -27.02
CA TYR A 265 -3.37 -9.31 -28.21
C TYR A 265 -3.69 -7.82 -27.97
N LYS A 266 -4.79 -7.52 -27.28
CA LYS A 266 -5.14 -6.16 -26.82
C LYS A 266 -4.02 -5.55 -25.96
N ASP A 267 -3.43 -6.39 -25.11
CA ASP A 267 -2.21 -6.20 -24.32
C ASP A 267 -1.05 -5.59 -25.09
N GLN A 268 -0.70 -6.32 -26.13
CA GLN A 268 0.43 -6.03 -27.00
C GLN A 268 0.20 -4.72 -27.74
N LEU A 269 -1.01 -4.48 -28.23
CA LEU A 269 -1.37 -3.23 -28.92
C LEU A 269 -1.24 -2.02 -28.01
N ILE A 270 -1.82 -2.06 -26.80
CA ILE A 270 -1.72 -0.97 -25.82
C ILE A 270 -0.25 -0.70 -25.47
N SER A 271 0.53 -1.75 -25.23
CA SER A 271 1.93 -1.62 -24.87
C SER A 271 2.79 -0.99 -25.98
N ARG A 272 2.54 -1.39 -27.24
CA ARG A 272 3.18 -0.79 -28.41
C ARG A 272 2.83 0.69 -28.56
N GLU A 273 1.55 1.04 -28.36
CA GLU A 273 1.10 2.43 -28.41
C GLU A 273 1.78 3.27 -27.32
N GLN A 274 1.85 2.78 -26.08
CA GLN A 274 2.55 3.45 -24.98
C GLN A 274 4.04 3.65 -25.28
N ALA A 275 4.71 2.62 -25.80
CA ALA A 275 6.12 2.72 -26.20
C ALA A 275 6.33 3.76 -27.31
N HIS A 276 5.41 3.83 -28.27
CA HIS A 276 5.44 4.85 -29.32
C HIS A 276 5.25 6.27 -28.75
N ILE A 277 4.29 6.46 -27.83
CA ILE A 277 4.07 7.75 -27.16
C ILE A 277 5.32 8.17 -26.38
N LEU A 278 5.90 7.27 -25.58
CA LEU A 278 7.15 7.52 -24.83
C LEU A 278 8.31 7.87 -25.76
N GLY A 279 8.46 7.14 -26.87
CA GLY A 279 9.46 7.44 -27.89
C GLY A 279 9.24 8.81 -28.53
N SER A 280 7.99 9.22 -28.74
CA SER A 280 7.63 10.54 -29.25
C SER A 280 7.95 11.66 -28.25
N ILE A 281 7.59 11.48 -26.97
CA ILE A 281 7.92 12.42 -25.89
C ILE A 281 9.43 12.62 -25.80
N ARG A 282 10.22 11.53 -25.77
CA ARG A 282 11.69 11.59 -25.70
C ARG A 282 12.30 12.34 -26.88
N ARG A 283 11.77 12.12 -28.10
CA ARG A 283 12.21 12.87 -29.28
C ARG A 283 11.91 14.36 -29.15
N THR A 284 10.74 14.71 -28.63
CA THR A 284 10.34 16.11 -28.41
C THR A 284 11.26 16.79 -27.41
N ILE A 285 11.50 16.16 -26.25
CA ILE A 285 12.43 16.62 -25.21
C ILE A 285 13.82 16.86 -25.80
N LYS A 286 14.36 15.90 -26.54
CA LYS A 286 15.70 16.01 -27.14
C LYS A 286 15.76 17.09 -28.24
N LYS A 287 14.75 17.18 -29.09
CA LYS A 287 14.71 18.12 -30.22
C LYS A 287 14.63 19.57 -29.74
N MET A 288 13.92 19.80 -28.65
CA MET A 288 13.64 21.14 -28.12
C MET A 288 14.51 21.48 -26.90
N ASP A 289 15.51 20.66 -26.61
CA ASP A 289 16.43 20.82 -25.49
C ASP A 289 15.72 21.10 -24.15
N LEU A 290 14.75 20.24 -23.83
CA LEU A 290 13.92 20.40 -22.64
C LEU A 290 14.49 19.61 -21.48
N ILE A 291 14.30 20.14 -20.27
CA ILE A 291 14.59 19.43 -19.02
C ILE A 291 13.30 19.04 -18.31
N ILE A 292 13.28 17.84 -17.72
CA ILE A 292 12.22 17.39 -16.82
C ILE A 292 12.80 17.24 -15.41
N ARG A 293 12.18 17.93 -14.43
CA ARG A 293 12.58 17.87 -13.01
C ARG A 293 11.39 17.66 -12.10
N VAL A 294 11.62 17.15 -10.90
CA VAL A 294 10.62 17.15 -9.85
C VAL A 294 10.59 18.54 -9.21
N THR A 295 9.40 19.08 -8.98
CA THR A 295 9.24 20.38 -8.32
C THR A 295 9.59 20.30 -6.83
N ASP A 296 10.10 21.39 -6.26
CA ASP A 296 10.42 21.47 -4.82
C ASP A 296 9.21 21.17 -3.91
N LYS A 297 8.01 21.52 -4.37
CA LYS A 297 6.74 21.27 -3.68
C LYS A 297 5.69 20.72 -4.63
N GLY A 298 4.75 19.95 -4.08
CA GLY A 298 3.54 19.53 -4.80
C GLY A 298 3.66 18.26 -5.63
N ASN A 299 4.81 17.57 -5.61
CA ASN A 299 5.04 16.30 -6.32
C ASN A 299 4.64 16.36 -7.81
N LYS A 300 4.97 17.48 -8.47
CA LYS A 300 4.71 17.70 -9.90
C LYS A 300 6.01 17.57 -10.69
N PHE A 301 5.89 17.38 -11.99
CA PHE A 301 7.00 17.53 -12.91
C PHE A 301 7.05 18.97 -13.40
N TYR A 302 8.24 19.53 -13.46
CA TYR A 302 8.56 20.74 -14.20
C TYR A 302 9.07 20.34 -15.58
N ILE A 303 8.63 21.04 -16.61
CA ILE A 303 9.16 20.94 -17.96
C ILE A 303 9.49 22.35 -18.44
N GLY A 304 10.74 22.59 -18.80
CA GLY A 304 11.20 23.89 -19.30
C GLY A 304 12.45 23.74 -20.17
N SER A 305 12.97 24.86 -20.67
CA SER A 305 14.22 24.91 -21.42
C SER A 305 15.40 24.47 -20.54
N ALA A 306 16.30 23.63 -21.08
CA ALA A 306 17.51 23.23 -20.39
C ALA A 306 18.44 24.44 -20.17
N THR A 307 18.63 25.28 -21.20
CA THR A 307 19.47 26.48 -21.11
C THR A 307 18.97 27.47 -20.06
N GLU A 308 17.67 27.76 -20.02
CA GLU A 308 17.11 28.67 -19.00
C GLU A 308 17.22 28.08 -17.59
N PHE A 309 17.08 26.77 -17.47
CA PHE A 309 17.24 26.09 -16.20
C PHE A 309 18.69 26.14 -15.70
N GLU A 310 19.67 26.00 -16.59
CA GLU A 310 21.10 26.15 -16.29
C GLU A 310 21.42 27.59 -15.87
N GLN A 311 20.91 28.60 -16.58
CA GLN A 311 21.06 30.01 -16.20
C GLN A 311 20.49 30.30 -14.81
N LYS A 312 19.34 29.70 -14.45
CA LYS A 312 18.78 29.82 -13.09
C LYS A 312 19.71 29.21 -12.03
N ALA A 313 20.40 28.12 -12.35
CA ALA A 313 21.40 27.52 -11.46
C ALA A 313 22.66 28.38 -11.32
N GLU A 314 23.17 28.94 -12.42
CA GLU A 314 24.31 29.87 -12.42
C GLU A 314 24.01 31.15 -11.64
N THR A 315 22.80 31.70 -11.82
CA THR A 315 22.32 32.85 -11.05
C THR A 315 22.29 32.53 -9.56
N PHE A 316 21.79 31.35 -9.17
CA PHE A 316 21.81 30.91 -7.78
C PHE A 316 23.24 30.86 -7.19
N PHE A 317 24.21 30.35 -7.94
CA PHE A 317 25.60 30.32 -7.48
C PHE A 317 26.19 31.73 -7.33
N SER A 318 25.92 32.59 -8.31
CA SER A 318 26.37 33.99 -8.32
C SER A 318 25.78 34.79 -7.17
N ASP A 319 24.48 34.65 -6.90
CA ASP A 319 23.76 35.38 -5.86
C ASP A 319 24.17 34.96 -4.45
N THR A 320 24.48 33.68 -4.25
CA THR A 320 24.77 33.14 -2.90
C THR A 320 26.24 33.27 -2.51
N ASN A 321 27.16 33.31 -3.47
CA ASN A 321 28.62 33.27 -3.25
C ASN A 321 29.04 32.16 -2.25
N ALA A 322 28.26 31.09 -2.15
CA ALA A 322 28.42 30.02 -1.18
C ALA A 322 29.25 28.84 -1.72
N PHE A 323 29.55 28.86 -3.02
CA PHE A 323 30.20 27.78 -3.74
C PHE A 323 31.40 28.32 -4.52
N MET A 324 32.44 27.50 -4.60
CA MET A 324 33.63 27.76 -5.40
C MET A 324 33.86 26.55 -6.30
N GLU A 325 34.13 26.80 -7.58
CA GLU A 325 34.52 25.76 -8.50
C GLU A 325 35.93 25.25 -8.16
N LEU A 326 36.09 23.94 -8.11
CA LEU A 326 37.38 23.30 -7.90
C LEU A 326 37.96 22.89 -9.24
N SER A 327 39.27 23.12 -9.42
CA SER A 327 40.01 22.69 -10.62
C SER A 327 40.28 21.19 -10.68
N TYR A 328 39.89 20.43 -9.65
CA TYR A 328 40.14 19.00 -9.52
C TYR A 328 39.00 18.29 -8.80
N ASN A 329 38.94 16.96 -8.94
CA ASN A 329 37.96 16.12 -8.25
C ASN A 329 38.46 15.75 -6.83
N PRO A 330 37.80 16.21 -5.75
CA PRO A 330 38.26 16.00 -4.37
C PRO A 330 37.86 14.63 -3.79
N PHE A 331 37.26 13.73 -4.57
CA PHE A 331 36.68 12.48 -4.08
C PHE A 331 37.70 11.59 -3.34
N ASN A 332 38.83 11.28 -3.99
CA ASN A 332 39.84 10.38 -3.43
C ASN A 332 40.47 10.96 -2.17
N GLU A 333 40.70 12.27 -2.14
CA GLU A 333 41.22 13.00 -0.99
C GLU A 333 40.26 12.91 0.20
N THR A 334 38.98 13.18 -0.05
CA THR A 334 37.92 13.13 0.97
C THR A 334 37.74 11.71 1.51
N LEU A 335 37.72 10.71 0.62
CA LEU A 335 37.62 9.30 1.01
C LEU A 335 38.83 8.87 1.86
N ALA A 336 40.04 9.24 1.46
CA ALA A 336 41.26 8.92 2.22
C ALA A 336 41.22 9.53 3.63
N LYS A 337 40.80 10.80 3.76
CA LYS A 337 40.64 11.48 5.06
C LYS A 337 39.64 10.75 5.97
N VAL A 338 38.49 10.34 5.44
CA VAL A 338 37.49 9.58 6.21
C VAL A 338 38.05 8.24 6.69
N ILE A 339 38.72 7.49 5.81
CA ILE A 339 39.31 6.20 6.16
C ILE A 339 40.41 6.37 7.21
N GLN A 340 41.28 7.38 7.06
CA GLN A 340 42.34 7.69 8.01
C GLN A 340 41.78 8.04 9.40
N LEU A 341 40.71 8.85 9.45
CA LEU A 341 40.01 9.18 10.68
C LEU A 341 39.51 7.91 11.38
N LEU A 342 38.79 7.05 10.67
CA LEU A 342 38.24 5.81 11.25
C LEU A 342 39.33 4.85 11.72
N ASN A 343 40.42 4.71 10.94
CA ASN A 343 41.58 3.91 11.33
C ASN A 343 42.24 4.44 12.60
N THR A 344 42.38 5.76 12.72
CA THR A 344 42.97 6.41 13.89
C THR A 344 42.10 6.23 15.13
N LEU A 345 40.78 6.43 15.00
CA LEU A 345 39.83 6.18 16.09
C LEU A 345 39.86 4.72 16.55
N ARG A 346 39.95 3.78 15.60
CA ARG A 346 40.04 2.34 15.91
C ARG A 346 41.36 1.97 16.55
N GLY A 347 42.48 2.49 16.05
CA GLY A 347 43.82 2.22 16.59
C GLY A 347 44.05 2.78 18.00
N LYS A 348 43.30 3.83 18.37
CA LYS A 348 43.26 4.38 19.74
C LYS A 348 42.20 3.75 20.65
N ASP A 349 41.52 2.69 20.18
CA ASP A 349 40.39 2.03 20.87
C ASP A 349 39.25 2.97 21.32
N LEU A 350 39.09 4.12 20.64
CA LEU A 350 37.99 5.06 20.89
C LEU A 350 36.66 4.57 20.31
N ILE A 351 36.72 3.65 19.33
CA ILE A 351 35.56 2.99 18.75
C ILE A 351 35.75 1.47 18.70
N ARG A 352 34.65 0.75 18.92
CA ARG A 352 34.59 -0.71 18.82
C ARG A 352 34.62 -1.14 17.35
N LYS A 353 35.04 -2.39 17.10
CA LYS A 353 35.09 -2.98 15.76
C LYS A 353 33.78 -2.84 14.98
N TRP A 354 32.65 -3.13 15.62
CA TRP A 354 31.34 -3.03 14.96
C TRP A 354 30.97 -1.59 14.57
N GLN A 355 31.38 -0.58 15.37
CA GLN A 355 31.15 0.83 15.05
C GLN A 355 32.00 1.25 13.84
N TYR A 356 33.26 0.82 13.83
CA TYR A 356 34.17 1.02 12.70
C TYR A 356 33.61 0.42 11.41
N GLU A 357 33.16 -0.84 11.44
CA GLU A 357 32.58 -1.53 10.28
C GLU A 357 31.30 -0.83 9.79
N GLN A 358 30.46 -0.36 10.71
CA GLN A 358 29.23 0.35 10.39
C GLN A 358 29.49 1.72 9.73
N MET A 359 30.55 2.43 10.15
CA MET A 359 30.91 3.75 9.65
C MET A 359 31.78 3.71 8.40
N MET A 360 32.49 2.61 8.14
CA MET A 360 33.44 2.49 7.02
C MET A 360 32.74 2.63 5.66
N PRO A 361 33.14 3.59 4.80
CA PRO A 361 32.60 3.73 3.46
C PRO A 361 32.81 2.47 2.62
N ASP A 362 31.81 2.12 1.83
CA ASP A 362 31.96 1.03 0.85
C ASP A 362 32.61 1.58 -0.41
N ARG A 363 33.86 1.20 -0.67
CA ARG A 363 34.64 1.69 -1.82
C ARG A 363 34.02 1.36 -3.18
N THR A 364 33.13 0.37 -3.25
CA THR A 364 32.48 -0.04 -4.50
C THR A 364 31.26 0.80 -4.85
N THR A 365 30.65 1.45 -3.85
CA THR A 365 29.42 2.23 -3.99
C THR A 365 29.59 3.69 -3.59
N CYS A 366 30.73 4.07 -3.01
CA CYS A 366 31.01 5.44 -2.60
C CYS A 366 31.25 6.34 -3.82
N GLU A 367 30.65 7.53 -3.81
CA GLU A 367 30.80 8.55 -4.86
C GLU A 367 30.93 9.96 -4.25
N LEU A 368 31.28 10.95 -5.07
CA LEU A 368 31.29 12.35 -4.67
C LEU A 368 29.86 12.84 -4.50
N ALA A 369 29.58 13.68 -3.49
CA ALA A 369 28.26 14.28 -3.34
C ALA A 369 27.87 15.04 -4.61
N HIS A 370 26.63 14.84 -5.06
CA HIS A 370 26.12 15.45 -6.29
C HIS A 370 25.17 16.58 -5.96
N LEU A 371 25.36 17.72 -6.62
CA LEU A 371 24.42 18.83 -6.57
C LEU A 371 23.41 18.71 -7.70
N TYR A 372 22.14 18.95 -7.39
CA TYR A 372 21.11 19.15 -8.40
C TYR A 372 20.10 20.18 -7.93
N PHE A 373 19.24 20.62 -8.86
CA PHE A 373 18.31 21.71 -8.60
C PHE A 373 16.86 21.25 -8.79
N ASN A 374 16.00 21.68 -7.88
CA ASN A 374 14.55 21.52 -7.98
C ASN A 374 13.87 22.88 -8.16
N PRO A 375 13.02 23.07 -9.18
CA PRO A 375 12.34 24.34 -9.43
C PRO A 375 11.26 24.63 -8.37
N LYS A 376 11.23 25.88 -7.89
CA LYS A 376 10.22 26.41 -6.96
C LYS A 376 9.06 27.04 -7.73
N THR A 377 8.24 26.21 -8.36
CA THR A 377 7.10 26.61 -9.21
C THR A 377 6.00 27.44 -8.52
N HIS A 378 6.10 27.65 -7.21
CA HIS A 378 5.19 28.47 -6.40
C HIS A 378 5.75 29.87 -6.12
N LYS A 379 6.86 30.26 -6.76
CA LYS A 379 7.50 31.57 -6.63
C LYS A 379 7.66 32.21 -8.01
N ASP A 380 7.58 33.54 -8.04
CA ASP A 380 7.77 34.33 -9.27
C ASP A 380 9.17 34.08 -9.86
N GLY A 381 9.24 34.00 -11.19
CA GLY A 381 10.47 33.67 -11.92
C GLY A 381 10.94 32.21 -11.78
N ILE A 382 10.24 31.39 -10.99
CA ILE A 382 10.50 29.96 -10.78
C ILE A 382 11.99 29.70 -10.44
N PRO A 383 12.50 30.30 -9.34
CA PRO A 383 13.87 30.10 -8.92
C PRO A 383 14.10 28.63 -8.55
N VAL A 384 15.37 28.22 -8.57
CA VAL A 384 15.76 26.86 -8.21
C VAL A 384 16.07 26.72 -6.71
N ARG A 385 15.89 25.51 -6.17
CA ARG A 385 16.42 25.08 -4.88
C ARG A 385 17.57 24.13 -5.13
N LEU A 386 18.74 24.45 -4.59
CA LEU A 386 19.84 23.50 -4.52
C LEU A 386 19.47 22.33 -3.62
N ILE A 387 19.73 21.11 -4.09
CA ILE A 387 19.67 19.87 -3.34
C ILE A 387 21.04 19.20 -3.41
N GLU A 388 21.59 18.92 -2.23
CA GLU A 388 22.82 18.14 -2.10
C GLU A 388 22.46 16.66 -1.89
N ASN A 389 22.84 15.82 -2.86
CA ASN A 389 22.72 14.38 -2.74
C ASN A 389 23.98 13.78 -2.13
N THR A 390 23.87 13.39 -0.86
CA THR A 390 24.94 12.74 -0.09
C THR A 390 24.63 11.28 0.20
N ILE A 391 23.71 10.61 -0.51
CA ILE A 391 23.30 9.23 -0.17
C ILE A 391 24.47 8.23 -0.20
N HIS A 392 25.44 8.47 -1.08
CA HIS A 392 26.60 7.60 -1.31
C HIS A 392 27.95 8.29 -1.03
N ALA A 393 27.93 9.44 -0.35
CA ALA A 393 29.15 10.14 0.03
C ALA A 393 29.97 9.38 1.07
N SER A 394 31.27 9.67 1.14
CA SER A 394 32.19 9.02 2.10
C SER A 394 31.81 9.30 3.57
N THR A 395 31.08 10.38 3.85
CA THR A 395 30.67 10.78 5.21
C THR A 395 29.29 10.24 5.61
N THR A 396 28.54 9.61 4.71
CA THR A 396 27.13 9.27 4.94
C THR A 396 26.94 8.24 6.03
N LYS A 397 27.78 7.20 6.05
CA LYS A 397 27.70 6.14 7.07
C LYS A 397 28.05 6.67 8.46
N ILE A 398 29.03 7.58 8.56
CA ILE A 398 29.33 8.30 9.80
C ILE A 398 28.12 9.12 10.23
N SER A 399 27.53 9.90 9.31
CA SER A 399 26.36 10.73 9.61
C SER A 399 25.17 9.90 10.09
N LYS A 400 24.88 8.77 9.46
CA LYS A 400 23.82 7.83 9.89
C LYS A 400 24.11 7.21 11.26
N PHE A 401 25.38 6.88 11.53
CA PHE A 401 25.78 6.35 12.82
C PHE A 401 25.60 7.40 13.93
N LEU A 402 26.07 8.62 13.70
CA LEU A 402 25.88 9.74 14.63
C LEU A 402 24.42 10.07 14.83
N ASP A 403 23.62 10.15 13.77
CA ASP A 403 22.18 10.37 13.86
C ASP A 403 21.51 9.30 14.73
N LYS A 404 21.77 8.01 14.46
CA LYS A 404 21.24 6.91 15.28
C LYS A 404 21.67 7.00 16.75
N THR A 405 22.89 7.45 17.01
CA THR A 405 23.45 7.55 18.36
C THR A 405 22.88 8.74 19.14
N LEU A 406 22.68 9.88 18.45
CA LEU A 406 22.24 11.13 19.06
C LEU A 406 20.71 11.29 19.07
N ARG A 407 20.00 10.61 18.17
CA ARG A 407 18.54 10.70 18.01
C ARG A 407 17.77 10.53 19.33
N PRO A 408 18.07 9.53 20.20
CA PRO A 408 17.34 9.39 21.46
C PRO A 408 17.51 10.60 22.39
N ILE A 409 18.69 11.22 22.40
CA ILE A 409 18.97 12.40 23.23
C ILE A 409 18.21 13.61 22.66
N PHE A 410 18.23 13.77 21.34
CA PHE A 410 17.48 14.80 20.65
C PHE A 410 15.98 14.67 20.89
N ASP A 411 15.42 13.47 20.73
CA ASP A 411 14.00 13.21 20.90
C ASP A 411 13.57 13.44 22.35
N ASP A 412 14.41 13.07 23.33
CA ASP A 412 14.14 13.34 24.74
C ASP A 412 14.05 14.83 25.05
N LYS A 413 14.99 15.63 24.52
CA LYS A 413 14.96 17.10 24.64
C LYS A 413 13.79 17.74 23.88
N CYS A 414 13.32 17.10 22.82
CA CYS A 414 12.19 17.60 22.04
C CYS A 414 10.84 17.39 22.74
N LYS A 415 10.71 16.43 23.66
CA LYS A 415 9.44 16.18 24.38
C LYS A 415 8.92 17.42 25.10
N ASP A 416 9.81 18.23 25.66
CA ASP A 416 9.46 19.40 26.46
C ASP A 416 9.25 20.68 25.62
N THR A 417 9.70 20.66 24.36
CA THR A 417 9.78 21.87 23.52
C THR A 417 9.00 21.75 22.21
N THR A 418 8.68 20.54 21.80
CA THR A 418 8.16 20.23 20.47
C THR A 418 7.03 19.22 20.56
N ILE A 419 5.98 19.50 19.83
CA ILE A 419 4.86 18.59 19.69
C ILE A 419 5.23 17.55 18.63
N ILE A 420 5.49 16.33 19.08
CA ILE A 420 6.10 15.26 18.27
C ILE A 420 5.14 14.79 17.17
N ASP A 421 3.84 14.72 17.47
CA ASP A 421 2.81 14.35 16.50
C ASP A 421 1.42 14.91 16.89
N GLY A 422 0.44 14.71 15.99
CA GLY A 422 -0.93 15.18 16.21
C GLY A 422 -1.64 14.54 17.40
N ALA A 423 -1.25 13.33 17.83
CA ALA A 423 -1.85 12.69 19.00
C ALA A 423 -1.31 13.32 20.29
N SER A 424 -0.01 13.61 20.33
CA SER A 424 0.67 14.34 21.40
C SER A 424 0.11 15.76 21.53
N LEU A 425 -0.16 16.43 20.40
CA LEU A 425 -0.84 17.72 20.36
C LEU A 425 -2.19 17.67 21.07
N ILE A 426 -3.05 16.73 20.68
CA ILE A 426 -4.41 16.59 21.23
C ILE A 426 -4.34 16.27 22.73
N THR A 427 -3.38 15.42 23.14
CA THR A 427 -3.17 15.07 24.55
C THR A 427 -2.75 16.28 25.36
N GLU A 428 -1.82 17.10 24.88
CA GLU A 428 -1.43 18.35 25.54
C GLU A 428 -2.58 19.36 25.59
N LEU A 429 -3.31 19.55 24.49
CA LEU A 429 -4.47 20.44 24.44
C LEU A 429 -5.60 19.99 25.39
N SER A 430 -5.74 18.68 25.62
CA SER A 430 -6.75 18.15 26.55
C SER A 430 -6.54 18.62 28.00
N LYS A 431 -5.31 18.98 28.39
CA LYS A 431 -5.01 19.55 29.71
C LYS A 431 -5.68 20.91 29.91
N TYR A 432 -5.86 21.66 28.84
CA TYR A 432 -6.52 22.98 28.85
C TYR A 432 -8.04 22.87 28.71
N ASN A 433 -8.57 21.68 28.39
CA ASN A 433 -10.00 21.45 28.16
C ASN A 433 -10.77 21.02 29.42
N LYS A 434 -10.16 21.11 30.61
CA LYS A 434 -10.79 20.75 31.90
C LYS A 434 -11.68 21.83 32.52
N GLY A 435 -12.00 22.92 31.81
CA GLY A 435 -12.76 24.06 32.36
C GLY A 435 -13.98 24.52 31.56
N LEU A 436 -14.38 23.82 30.50
CA LEU A 436 -15.52 24.21 29.67
C LEU A 436 -16.39 22.99 29.35
N PHE A 437 -17.11 22.49 30.35
CA PHE A 437 -18.42 21.84 30.19
C PHE A 437 -19.21 21.97 31.48
#